data_AF-A0A963Q9V9-F1
#
_entry.id   AF-A0A963Q9V9-F1
#
_cell.length_a   1.000
_cell.length_b   1.000
_cell.length_c   1.000
_cell.angle_alpha   90.00
_cell.angle_beta   90.00
_cell.angle_gamma   90.00
#
_symmetry.space_group_name_H-M   'P 1'
#
loop_
_entity.id
_entity.type
_entity.pdbx_description
1 polymer ?
#
loop_
_entity_poly.entity_id
_entity_poly.type
_entity_poly.pdbx_seq_one_letter_code
_entity_poly.pdbx_strand_id
1 'polypeptide(L)'
;MQHPHTATEYEAPQAPRLRTPTTPARTVASDTIEVSWACHQDEVREAQRLRHAVFAGEMGARLDTRLPGHDIDIFDDFCEHLLVRDADTRQVLGTYRLLTPAQARRIGSTYSDTEFDLTRLRSLRERMVEIGRSCVHRDHRQGKVIMALWG
;
A
#
# COMPACT_ATOMS: atom_id res chain seq x y z
N MET A 1 -76.92 -13.29 -34.48
CA MET A 1 -75.58 -13.88 -34.36
C MET A 1 -74.82 -13.07 -33.32
N GLN A 2 -74.42 -13.73 -32.22
CA GLN A 2 -73.54 -13.21 -31.16
C GLN A 2 -72.28 -12.54 -31.71
N HIS A 3 -71.75 -11.56 -30.98
CA HIS A 3 -70.41 -11.65 -30.38
C HIS A 3 -70.30 -10.69 -29.16
N PRO A 4 -69.90 -11.17 -27.96
CA PRO A 4 -69.67 -10.33 -26.80
C PRO A 4 -68.25 -9.71 -26.81
N HIS A 5 -68.13 -8.48 -26.32
CA HIS A 5 -66.83 -7.85 -26.05
C HIS A 5 -66.25 -8.40 -24.74
N THR A 6 -65.19 -9.21 -24.84
CA THR A 6 -64.30 -9.52 -23.70
C THR A 6 -63.28 -8.40 -23.55
N ALA A 7 -63.21 -7.79 -22.37
CA ALA A 7 -62.13 -6.90 -21.98
C ALA A 7 -60.89 -7.74 -21.64
N THR A 8 -59.76 -7.44 -22.27
CA THR A 8 -58.46 -8.06 -21.95
C THR A 8 -57.83 -7.25 -20.82
N GLU A 9 -57.65 -7.86 -19.64
CA GLU A 9 -56.85 -7.30 -18.55
C GLU A 9 -55.37 -7.30 -18.95
N TYR A 10 -54.69 -6.17 -18.77
CA TYR A 10 -53.26 -6.02 -19.05
C TYR A 10 -52.48 -6.27 -17.75
N GLU A 11 -51.78 -7.40 -17.66
CA GLU A 11 -50.99 -7.78 -16.49
C GLU A 11 -49.59 -7.11 -16.52
N ALA A 12 -49.26 -6.37 -15.47
CA ALA A 12 -48.00 -5.63 -15.38
C ALA A 12 -46.80 -6.57 -15.11
N PRO A 13 -45.63 -6.34 -15.73
CA PRO A 13 -44.46 -7.20 -15.53
C PRO A 13 -43.87 -7.05 -14.12
N GLN A 14 -43.58 -8.18 -13.47
CA GLN A 14 -42.93 -8.22 -12.15
C GLN A 14 -41.44 -7.85 -12.27
N ALA A 15 -41.01 -6.87 -11.47
CA ALA A 15 -39.62 -6.42 -11.43
C ALA A 15 -38.69 -7.51 -10.83
N PRO A 16 -37.45 -7.65 -11.33
CA PRO A 16 -36.50 -8.63 -10.83
C PRO A 16 -36.07 -8.28 -9.39
N ARG A 17 -36.06 -9.29 -8.51
CA ARG A 17 -35.57 -9.14 -7.13
C ARG A 17 -34.06 -8.93 -7.15
N LEU A 18 -33.61 -7.75 -6.74
CA LEU A 18 -32.20 -7.44 -6.52
C LEU A 18 -31.64 -8.35 -5.41
N ARG A 19 -30.62 -9.14 -5.73
CA ARG A 19 -29.81 -9.84 -4.72
C ARG A 19 -28.98 -8.80 -3.99
N THR A 20 -29.14 -8.70 -2.67
CA THR A 20 -28.29 -7.88 -1.82
C THR A 20 -26.86 -8.40 -1.89
N PRO A 21 -25.85 -7.56 -2.18
CA PRO A 21 -24.46 -7.97 -2.11
C PRO A 21 -24.10 -8.30 -0.66
N THR A 22 -23.54 -9.48 -0.44
CA THR A 22 -22.95 -9.88 0.84
C THR A 22 -21.68 -9.06 1.04
N THR A 23 -21.74 -8.03 1.88
CA THR A 23 -20.56 -7.28 2.33
C THR A 23 -19.58 -8.26 3.00
N PRO A 24 -18.31 -8.35 2.57
CA PRO A 24 -17.34 -9.16 3.27
C PRO A 24 -17.18 -8.63 4.70
N ALA A 25 -17.11 -9.56 5.66
CA ALA A 25 -16.93 -9.21 7.07
C ALA A 25 -15.68 -8.35 7.23
N ARG A 26 -15.86 -7.14 7.79
CA ARG A 26 -14.77 -6.25 8.15
C ARG A 26 -13.92 -6.95 9.21
N THR A 27 -12.75 -7.45 8.84
CA THR A 27 -11.74 -7.91 9.80
C THR A 27 -11.52 -6.77 10.77
N VAL A 28 -11.85 -6.99 12.04
CA VAL A 28 -11.60 -5.99 13.08
C VAL A 28 -10.09 -5.93 13.20
N ALA A 29 -9.49 -4.82 12.77
CA ALA A 29 -8.07 -4.56 12.92
C ALA A 29 -7.67 -4.85 14.38
N SER A 30 -6.64 -5.67 14.61
CA SER A 30 -6.17 -5.83 15.97
C SER A 30 -5.61 -4.50 16.45
N ASP A 31 -5.80 -4.23 17.74
CA ASP A 31 -5.29 -3.02 18.37
C ASP A 31 -3.78 -3.10 18.65
N THR A 32 -3.16 -4.25 18.37
CA THR A 32 -1.77 -4.55 18.70
C THR A 32 -0.94 -4.57 17.43
N ILE A 33 0.07 -3.71 17.38
CA ILE A 33 0.99 -3.63 16.26
C ILE A 33 2.40 -4.02 16.70
N GLU A 34 3.14 -4.62 15.78
CA GLU A 34 4.55 -4.92 15.93
C GLU A 34 5.36 -4.12 14.91
N VAL A 35 6.50 -3.59 15.34
CA VAL A 35 7.45 -2.90 14.48
C VAL A 35 8.72 -3.74 14.39
N SER A 36 9.14 -4.08 13.17
CA SER A 36 10.35 -4.87 12.94
C SER A 36 11.07 -4.48 11.65
N TRP A 37 12.36 -4.83 11.59
CA TRP A 37 13.13 -4.76 10.35
C TRP A 37 12.88 -6.02 9.53
N ALA A 38 12.72 -5.88 8.21
CA ALA A 38 12.71 -7.02 7.31
C ALA A 38 14.09 -7.69 7.31
N CYS A 39 14.14 -8.98 7.63
CA CYS A 39 15.36 -9.78 7.64
C CYS A 39 15.50 -10.63 6.37
N HIS A 40 14.39 -10.84 5.66
CA HIS A 40 14.31 -11.74 4.52
C HIS A 40 13.59 -11.12 3.32
N GLN A 41 13.87 -11.65 2.13
CA GLN A 41 13.37 -11.10 0.87
C GLN A 41 11.85 -11.19 0.75
N ASP A 42 11.23 -12.22 1.31
CA ASP A 42 9.79 -12.39 1.37
C ASP A 42 9.12 -11.26 2.16
N GLU A 43 9.69 -10.85 3.29
CA GLU A 43 9.22 -9.69 4.08
C GLU A 43 9.30 -8.39 3.29
N VAL A 44 10.39 -8.18 2.55
CA VAL A 44 10.53 -7.03 1.63
C VAL A 44 9.46 -7.07 0.53
N ARG A 45 9.12 -8.26 0.03
CA ARG A 45 8.04 -8.42 -0.96
C ARG A 45 6.68 -8.06 -0.38
N GLU A 46 6.43 -8.29 0.91
CA GLU A 46 5.20 -7.82 1.56
C GLU A 46 5.11 -6.30 1.58
N ALA A 47 6.21 -5.62 1.93
CA ALA A 47 6.29 -4.16 1.89
C ALA A 47 6.05 -3.63 0.47
N GLN A 48 6.67 -4.24 -0.54
CA GLN A 48 6.51 -3.89 -1.95
C GLN A 48 5.07 -4.04 -2.45
N ARG A 49 4.34 -5.07 -1.98
CA ARG A 49 2.91 -5.23 -2.28
C ARG A 49 2.07 -4.12 -1.65
N LEU A 50 2.33 -3.78 -0.39
CA LEU A 50 1.64 -2.67 0.27
C LEU A 50 1.88 -1.35 -0.46
N ARG A 51 3.14 -1.05 -0.78
CA ARG A 51 3.54 0.14 -1.54
C ARG A 51 2.84 0.21 -2.89
N HIS A 52 2.80 -0.89 -3.64
CA HIS A 52 2.07 -0.94 -4.90
C HIS A 52 0.58 -0.66 -4.72
N ALA A 53 -0.07 -1.31 -3.76
CA ALA A 53 -1.50 -1.11 -3.49
C ALA A 53 -1.83 0.35 -3.16
N VAL A 54 -0.96 1.03 -2.41
CA VAL A 54 -1.14 2.45 -2.08
C VAL A 54 -0.77 3.36 -3.24
N PHE A 55 0.46 3.28 -3.75
CA PHE A 55 0.96 4.24 -4.74
C PHE A 55 0.32 4.06 -6.12
N ALA A 56 0.30 2.84 -6.66
CA ALA A 56 -0.33 2.59 -7.96
C ALA A 56 -1.85 2.44 -7.83
N GLY A 57 -2.30 1.63 -6.87
CA GLY A 57 -3.72 1.28 -6.73
C GLY A 57 -4.60 2.46 -6.28
N GLU A 58 -4.17 3.20 -5.25
CA GLU A 58 -4.97 4.30 -4.68
C GLU A 58 -4.57 5.66 -5.24
N MET A 59 -3.26 5.96 -5.30
CA MET A 59 -2.77 7.27 -5.71
C MET A 59 -2.59 7.42 -7.22
N GLY A 60 -2.75 6.35 -8.00
CA GLY A 60 -2.66 6.36 -9.46
C GLY A 60 -1.24 6.58 -10.00
N ALA A 61 -0.21 6.32 -9.20
CA ALA A 61 1.18 6.40 -9.65
C ALA A 61 1.43 5.37 -10.76
N ARG A 62 2.18 5.78 -11.79
CA ARG A 62 2.67 4.87 -12.83
C ARG A 62 4.01 4.32 -12.38
N LEU A 63 4.01 3.06 -11.97
CA LEU A 63 5.21 2.37 -11.48
C LEU A 63 5.80 1.50 -12.59
N ASP A 64 7.11 1.56 -12.77
CA ASP A 64 7.85 0.62 -13.61
C ASP A 64 8.10 -0.67 -12.81
N THR A 65 7.10 -1.53 -12.76
CA THR A 65 7.11 -2.73 -11.91
C THR A 65 7.82 -3.89 -12.59
N ARG A 66 8.97 -4.30 -12.06
CA ARG A 66 9.67 -5.53 -12.52
C ARG A 66 8.89 -6.82 -12.24
N LEU A 67 8.05 -6.78 -11.20
CA LEU A 67 7.18 -7.87 -10.79
C LEU A 67 5.75 -7.30 -10.67
N PRO A 68 4.75 -7.84 -11.37
CA PRO A 68 3.39 -7.33 -11.29
C PRO A 68 2.88 -7.25 -9.85
N GLY A 69 2.21 -6.16 -9.50
CA GLY A 69 1.66 -5.95 -8.16
C GLY A 69 2.66 -5.55 -7.08
N HIS A 70 3.90 -5.21 -7.45
CA HIS A 70 4.96 -4.84 -6.52
C HIS A 70 5.64 -3.54 -6.94
N ASP A 71 5.82 -2.61 -6.00
CA ASP A 71 6.59 -1.38 -6.19
C ASP A 71 8.07 -1.67 -5.93
N ILE A 72 8.83 -1.96 -6.98
CA ILE A 72 10.24 -2.37 -6.88
C ILE A 72 11.12 -1.41 -7.66
N ASP A 73 12.15 -0.86 -7.01
CA ASP A 73 13.17 -0.06 -7.69
C ASP A 73 14.59 -0.55 -7.36
N ILE A 74 15.60 0.11 -7.93
CA ILE A 74 17.02 -0.27 -7.76
C ILE A 74 17.54 -0.09 -6.33
N PHE A 75 16.90 0.75 -5.52
CA PHE A 75 17.39 1.06 -4.17
C PHE A 75 16.92 0.02 -3.15
N ASP A 76 15.91 -0.80 -3.47
CA ASP A 76 15.33 -1.76 -2.51
C ASP A 76 16.36 -2.75 -1.95
N ASP A 77 17.34 -3.18 -2.76
CA ASP A 77 18.39 -4.12 -2.34
C ASP A 77 19.46 -3.47 -1.44
N PHE A 78 19.47 -2.14 -1.35
CA PHE A 78 20.42 -1.37 -0.54
C PHE A 78 19.80 -0.79 0.72
N CYS A 79 18.47 -0.89 0.85
CA CYS A 79 17.76 -0.29 1.96
C CYS A 79 17.39 -1.31 3.02
N GLU A 80 17.37 -0.84 4.26
CA GLU A 80 16.65 -1.49 5.34
C GLU A 80 15.15 -1.18 5.18
N HIS A 81 14.28 -2.15 5.45
CA HIS A 81 12.84 -1.98 5.36
C HIS A 81 12.23 -2.12 6.76
N LEU A 82 11.70 -1.02 7.28
CA LEU A 82 10.94 -1.03 8.53
C LEU A 82 9.49 -1.41 8.20
N LEU A 83 8.96 -2.38 8.93
CA LEU A 83 7.62 -2.91 8.75
C LEU A 83 6.82 -2.71 10.03
N VAL A 84 5.60 -2.20 9.87
CA VAL A 84 4.59 -2.19 10.93
C VAL A 84 3.55 -3.24 10.58
N ARG A 85 3.36 -4.21 11.46
CA ARG A 85 2.46 -5.34 11.26
C ARG A 85 1.36 -5.37 12.28
N ASP A 86 0.22 -5.89 11.87
CA ASP A 86 -0.80 -6.37 12.79
C ASP A 86 -0.24 -7.60 13.53
N ALA A 87 -0.30 -7.60 14.87
CA ALA A 87 0.33 -8.65 15.67
C ALA A 87 -0.33 -10.02 15.46
N ASP A 88 -1.65 -10.05 15.24
CA ASP A 88 -2.42 -11.28 15.14
C ASP A 88 -2.34 -11.89 13.73
N THR A 89 -2.59 -11.06 12.71
CA THR A 89 -2.67 -11.50 11.31
C THR A 89 -1.33 -11.47 10.59
N ARG A 90 -0.30 -10.84 11.18
CA ARG A 90 1.02 -10.58 10.56
C ARG A 90 0.98 -9.72 9.31
N GLN A 91 -0.17 -9.16 8.95
CA GLN A 91 -0.31 -8.30 7.78
C GLN A 91 0.55 -7.04 7.93
N VAL A 92 1.33 -6.69 6.90
CA VAL A 92 2.02 -5.41 6.85
C VAL A 92 1.01 -4.28 6.67
N LEU A 93 0.90 -3.44 7.69
CA LEU A 93 0.00 -2.28 7.77
C LEU A 93 0.70 -0.97 7.39
N GLY A 94 2.02 -0.90 7.50
CA GLY A 94 2.79 0.29 7.17
C GLY A 94 4.25 -0.03 6.93
N THR A 95 4.96 0.85 6.24
CA THR A 95 6.39 0.65 5.98
C THR A 95 7.15 1.96 5.79
N TYR A 96 8.43 1.93 6.12
CA TYR A 96 9.45 2.86 5.63
C TYR A 96 10.59 2.10 4.98
N ARG A 97 11.23 2.74 3.99
CA ARG A 97 12.53 2.34 3.49
C ARG A 97 13.59 3.30 4.00
N LEU A 98 14.73 2.76 4.47
CA LEU A 98 15.85 3.56 4.95
C LEU A 98 17.14 3.19 4.18
N LEU A 99 17.77 4.20 3.59
CA LEU A 99 19.07 4.09 2.93
C LEU A 99 20.13 4.76 3.82
N THR A 100 21.04 3.97 4.38
CA THR A 100 22.11 4.48 5.23
C THR A 100 23.22 5.14 4.40
N PRO A 101 24.07 6.01 4.98
CA PRO A 101 25.19 6.61 4.25
C PRO A 101 26.12 5.57 3.61
N ALA A 102 26.34 4.45 4.30
CA ALA A 102 27.19 3.37 3.78
C ALA A 102 26.56 2.70 2.54
N GLN A 103 25.25 2.48 2.56
CA GLN A 103 24.54 1.88 1.44
C GLN A 103 24.38 2.85 0.27
N ALA A 104 24.12 4.14 0.53
CA ALA A 104 24.13 5.19 -0.47
C ALA A 104 25.48 5.26 -1.22
N ARG A 105 26.60 5.09 -0.51
CA ARG A 105 27.93 4.99 -1.14
C ARG A 105 28.09 3.72 -2.00
N ARG A 106 27.49 2.60 -1.60
CA ARG A 106 27.58 1.32 -2.33
C ARG A 106 26.80 1.35 -3.65
N ILE A 107 25.60 1.92 -3.65
CA ILE A 107 24.80 2.11 -4.87
C ILE A 107 25.28 3.31 -5.70
N GLY A 108 25.95 4.28 -5.06
CA GLY A 108 26.59 5.44 -5.70
C GLY A 108 25.80 6.74 -5.61
N SER A 109 24.55 6.71 -5.14
CA SER A 109 23.70 7.88 -4.96
C SER A 109 22.56 7.61 -3.96
N THR A 110 21.78 8.63 -3.63
CA THR A 110 20.44 8.43 -3.05
C THR A 110 19.36 8.58 -4.13
N TYR A 111 18.08 8.32 -3.81
CA TYR A 111 16.99 8.65 -4.72
C TYR A 111 16.87 10.17 -4.89
N SER A 112 17.00 10.92 -3.79
CA SER A 112 16.94 12.39 -3.82
C SER A 112 18.00 13.03 -4.72
N ASP A 113 19.14 12.38 -4.94
CA ASP A 113 20.16 12.84 -5.90
C ASP A 113 19.67 12.84 -7.35
N THR A 114 18.67 12.01 -7.69
CA THR A 114 18.10 11.97 -9.04
C THR A 114 17.02 13.02 -9.25
N GLU A 115 16.48 13.58 -8.17
CA GLU A 115 15.34 14.50 -8.19
C GLU A 115 15.73 15.94 -7.83
N PHE A 116 16.80 16.14 -7.05
CA PHE A 116 17.15 17.43 -6.47
C PHE A 116 18.66 17.73 -6.50
N ASP A 117 19.04 19.00 -6.58
CA ASP A 117 20.43 19.42 -6.34
C ASP A 117 20.73 19.51 -4.84
N LEU A 118 21.37 18.46 -4.33
CA LEU A 118 21.78 18.35 -2.93
C LEU A 118 23.25 18.78 -2.70
N THR A 119 23.84 19.59 -3.59
CA THR A 119 25.25 20.00 -3.48
C THR A 119 25.55 20.70 -2.16
N ARG A 120 24.62 21.51 -1.64
CA ARG A 120 24.78 22.21 -0.35
C ARG A 120 24.80 21.27 0.87
N LEU A 121 24.41 20.01 0.71
CA LEU A 121 24.40 19.01 1.78
C LEU A 121 25.60 18.03 1.71
N ARG A 122 26.56 18.22 0.78
CA ARG A 122 27.69 17.30 0.59
C ARG A 122 28.47 17.01 1.87
N SER A 123 28.71 18.01 2.72
CA SER A 123 29.43 17.86 3.99
C SER A 123 28.65 17.10 5.08
N LEU A 124 27.34 16.87 4.86
CA LEU A 124 26.48 16.14 5.78
C LEU A 124 26.21 14.70 5.31
N ARG A 125 26.50 14.36 4.05
CA ARG A 125 26.12 13.07 3.43
C ARG A 125 26.53 11.85 4.23
N GLU A 126 27.72 11.86 4.81
CA GLU A 126 28.23 10.72 5.59
C GLU A 126 27.46 10.48 6.90
N ARG A 127 26.64 11.45 7.31
CA ARG A 127 25.82 11.45 8.53
C ARG A 127 24.31 11.50 8.22
N MET A 128 23.92 11.33 6.96
CA MET A 128 22.52 11.41 6.53
C MET A 128 21.95 10.04 6.17
N VAL A 129 20.75 9.75 6.67
CA VAL A 129 19.93 8.64 6.20
C VAL A 129 18.86 9.22 5.28
N GLU A 130 18.63 8.58 4.13
CA GLU A 130 17.45 8.86 3.32
C GLU A 130 16.32 7.93 3.75
N ILE A 131 15.15 8.49 4.05
CA ILE A 131 13.94 7.75 4.39
C ILE A 131 12.93 8.01 3.28
N GLY A 132 12.27 6.96 2.80
CA GLY A 132 11.32 7.11 1.72
C GLY A 132 10.32 5.95 1.63
N ARG A 133 9.52 6.00 0.55
CA ARG A 133 8.52 4.98 0.21
C ARG A 133 7.56 4.65 1.35
N SER A 134 7.25 5.68 2.14
CA SER A 134 6.38 5.58 3.30
C SER A 134 4.92 5.43 2.91
N CYS A 135 4.26 4.42 3.42
CA CYS A 135 2.82 4.28 3.25
C CYS A 135 2.19 3.50 4.40
N VAL A 136 0.89 3.71 4.57
CA VAL A 136 0.05 3.01 5.54
C VAL A 136 -1.18 2.49 4.83
N HIS A 137 -1.52 1.24 5.12
CA HIS A 137 -2.73 0.57 4.64
C HIS A 137 -3.94 1.46 4.89
N ARG A 138 -4.82 1.58 3.89
CA ARG A 138 -5.92 2.55 3.86
C ARG A 138 -6.74 2.55 5.15
N ASP A 139 -7.05 1.37 5.66
CA ASP A 139 -7.92 1.19 6.82
C ASP A 139 -7.23 1.44 8.17
N HIS A 140 -5.91 1.71 8.19
CA HIS A 140 -5.10 1.87 9.42
C HIS A 140 -4.42 3.24 9.53
N ARG A 141 -4.80 4.22 8.69
CA ARG A 141 -4.19 5.57 8.68
C ARG A 141 -4.54 6.44 9.88
N GLN A 142 -5.63 6.12 10.56
CA GLN A 142 -6.10 6.83 11.75
C GLN A 142 -5.75 5.99 12.98
N GLY A 143 -4.55 6.16 13.56
CA GLY A 143 -4.22 5.51 14.83
C GLY A 143 -2.77 5.05 14.99
N LYS A 144 -2.59 3.90 15.67
CA LYS A 144 -1.29 3.46 16.19
C LYS A 144 -0.22 3.25 15.12
N VAL A 145 -0.59 2.88 13.89
CA VAL A 145 0.37 2.63 12.80
C VAL A 145 1.09 3.91 12.38
N ILE A 146 0.37 5.04 12.25
CA ILE A 146 1.03 6.31 11.93
C ILE A 146 1.90 6.77 13.10
N MET A 147 1.46 6.57 14.34
CA MET A 147 2.29 6.94 15.51
C MET A 147 3.57 6.09 15.60
N ALA A 148 3.48 4.78 15.36
CA ALA A 148 4.62 3.88 15.37
C ALA A 148 5.67 4.20 14.28
N LEU A 149 5.24 4.75 13.15
CA LEU A 149 6.14 5.21 12.10
C LEU A 149 6.83 6.54 12.49
N TRP A 150 6.17 7.42 13.26
CA TRP A 150 6.64 8.78 13.51
C TRP A 150 7.36 8.98 14.85
N GLY A 151 7.23 8.04 15.80
CA GLY A 151 7.86 8.11 17.13
C GLY A 151 6.98 8.76 18.17
#